data_AF-A0A3R5W158-F1
#
_entry.id   AF-A0A3R5W158-F1
#
_cell.length_a   1.000
_cell.length_b   1.000
_cell.length_c   1.000
_cell.angle_alpha   90.00
_cell.angle_beta   90.00
_cell.angle_gamma   90.00
#
_symmetry.space_group_name_H-M   'P 1'
#
loop_
_entity.id
_entity.type
_entity.pdbx_description
1 polymer ?
#
loop_
_entity_poly.entity_id
_entity_poly.type
_entity_poly.pdbx_seq_one_letter_code
_entity_poly.pdbx_strand_id
1 'polypeptide(L)'
;MTDRSSVIFGNKMPDKVYKKAVKSKKKYIKKFGDDSRKNYEVSVEKNRYIGDSLGVYNILVGNPAENAHYDVNAHAEKGTFDTEKGIIVGNIRMGFGHYRISMAMASAAKAMGYTPYWMDLNSYGETTSTKVIGAQNDLYSLGSRLSKNPIFNKLVWEPMNYEGFRALSYNAADQKNAELMAPVYRNVPKDIPVIGTHVWPAQAAVHAGMKYVVNAIPDNWPMALHLSEGSVHTIQCHNSYMGYRILNGMNKDKVNKPMPSDSLVYTGHYIDHELVQGIEADCAARIRRKENGEPMRFLLTIGGAGAQKEIFAAIIKFLLPYIEKKQAALYVNVGDYRNVWEALLAEIPEMKNYATEHFDRWADTEAFAQKALDGKEKIEGIHGFWHKNIFEAVYCTNLLMRSCDVLVTKPSELAFYPVPKLFIRRVGKHEMWGAIHSAEVGDGTLECRDIPHTIQMLELFLQDDTFLSDMCRNIVTNKKAGLYDGAYKVVELAMGLKNKQK
;
A
#
# COMPACT_ATOMS: atom_id res chain seq x y z
N MET A 1 14.94 -12.66 23.80
CA MET A 1 14.49 -12.53 22.39
C MET A 1 14.86 -13.81 21.68
N THR A 2 13.89 -14.48 21.05
CA THR A 2 14.12 -15.73 20.30
C THR A 2 14.90 -15.42 19.02
N ASP A 3 15.95 -16.18 18.71
CA ASP A 3 16.66 -16.01 17.43
C ASP A 3 15.81 -16.57 16.28
N ARG A 4 15.45 -15.70 15.33
CA ARG A 4 14.60 -16.03 14.17
C ARG A 4 15.33 -15.94 12.83
N SER A 5 16.65 -15.80 12.86
CA SER A 5 17.47 -15.64 11.65
C SER A 5 18.23 -16.92 11.29
N SER A 6 18.38 -17.85 12.22
CA SER A 6 19.08 -19.13 12.01
C SER A 6 18.17 -20.22 11.44
N VAL A 7 16.86 -20.13 11.67
CA VAL A 7 15.83 -21.03 11.12
C VAL A 7 14.62 -20.20 10.70
N ILE A 8 14.17 -20.37 9.45
CA ILE A 8 13.01 -19.67 8.88
C ILE A 8 12.01 -20.72 8.37
N PHE A 9 10.84 -20.82 8.99
CA PHE A 9 9.79 -21.81 8.74
C PHE A 9 10.33 -23.24 8.65
N GLY A 10 11.18 -23.62 9.60
CA GLY A 10 11.82 -24.95 9.67
C GLY A 10 13.01 -25.17 8.73
N ASN A 11 13.39 -24.16 7.94
CA ASN A 11 14.56 -24.19 7.05
C ASN A 11 15.78 -23.59 7.75
N LYS A 12 16.77 -24.44 8.07
CA LYS A 12 18.02 -24.02 8.73
C LYS A 12 18.90 -23.24 7.75
N MET A 13 19.31 -22.04 8.15
CA MET A 13 20.23 -21.22 7.37
C MET A 13 21.68 -21.71 7.54
N PRO A 14 22.50 -21.67 6.48
CA PRO A 14 23.93 -21.98 6.61
C PRO A 14 24.61 -21.03 7.61
N ASP A 15 25.57 -21.53 8.38
CA ASP A 15 26.28 -20.74 9.40
C ASP A 15 26.91 -19.46 8.84
N LYS A 16 27.38 -19.49 7.59
CA LYS A 16 27.92 -18.31 6.89
C LYS A 16 26.85 -17.23 6.69
N VAL A 17 25.61 -17.62 6.36
CA VAL A 17 24.47 -16.70 6.22
C VAL A 17 24.12 -16.11 7.58
N TYR A 18 24.02 -16.93 8.63
CA TYR A 18 23.74 -16.46 9.98
C TYR A 18 24.82 -15.50 10.50
N LYS A 19 26.11 -15.85 10.35
CA LYS A 19 27.23 -14.96 10.71
C LYS A 19 27.19 -13.63 9.95
N LYS A 20 26.78 -13.64 8.68
CA LYS A 20 26.58 -12.41 7.88
C LYS A 20 25.43 -11.57 8.42
N ALA A 21 24.32 -12.19 8.81
CA ALA A 21 23.19 -11.51 9.44
C ALA A 21 23.60 -10.82 10.76
N VAL A 22 24.33 -11.53 11.64
CA VAL A 22 24.85 -10.95 12.89
C VAL A 22 25.82 -9.79 12.61
N LYS A 23 26.70 -9.93 11.61
CA LYS A 23 27.59 -8.83 11.18
C LYS A 23 26.81 -7.62 10.65
N SER A 24 25.70 -7.86 9.94
CA SER A 24 24.80 -6.80 9.47
C SER A 24 24.23 -6.01 10.64
N LYS A 25 23.66 -6.67 11.66
CA LYS A 25 23.13 -6.01 12.86
C LYS A 25 24.21 -5.18 13.56
N LYS A 26 25.42 -5.71 13.73
CA LYS A 26 26.55 -4.96 14.31
C LYS A 26 26.90 -3.70 13.50
N LYS A 27 26.84 -3.77 12.17
CA LYS A 27 27.03 -2.59 11.29
C LYS A 27 25.91 -1.57 11.51
N TYR A 28 24.67 -2.02 11.66
CA TYR A 28 23.52 -1.14 11.89
C TYR A 28 23.62 -0.47 13.26
N ILE A 29 24.00 -1.20 14.30
CA ILE A 29 24.28 -0.64 15.63
C ILE A 29 25.32 0.49 15.54
N LYS A 30 26.44 0.25 14.85
CA LYS A 30 27.48 1.27 14.67
C LYS A 30 26.98 2.50 13.93
N LYS A 31 26.06 2.34 12.96
CA LYS A 31 25.59 3.43 12.10
C LYS A 31 24.41 4.21 12.71
N PHE A 32 23.49 3.53 13.38
CA PHE A 32 22.20 4.08 13.77
C PHE A 32 21.95 4.13 15.28
N GLY A 33 22.78 3.44 16.08
CA GLY A 33 22.60 3.30 17.52
C GLY A 33 22.04 1.94 17.93
N ASP A 34 21.95 1.72 19.24
CA ASP A 34 21.36 0.52 19.85
C ASP A 34 20.42 0.92 20.99
N ASP A 35 19.12 0.84 20.72
CA ASP A 35 18.07 1.15 21.69
C ASP A 35 17.58 -0.07 22.48
N SER A 36 18.30 -1.20 22.43
CA SER A 36 17.92 -2.43 23.15
C SER A 36 17.72 -2.24 24.66
N ARG A 37 18.26 -1.17 25.25
CA ARG A 37 18.05 -0.81 26.66
C ARG A 37 17.13 0.40 26.88
N LYS A 38 16.77 1.15 25.84
CA LYS A 38 15.91 2.34 25.96
C LYS A 38 14.48 1.95 26.35
N ASN A 39 13.87 2.78 27.20
CA ASN A 39 12.49 2.63 27.65
C ASN A 39 11.70 3.84 27.20
N TYR A 40 11.09 3.76 26.02
CA TYR A 40 10.31 4.86 25.45
C TYR A 40 8.92 4.92 26.06
N GLU A 41 8.50 6.08 26.54
CA GLU A 41 7.09 6.30 26.91
C GLU A 41 6.19 6.11 25.71
N VAL A 42 4.95 5.70 25.96
CA VAL A 42 3.94 5.49 24.93
C VAL A 42 2.65 6.19 25.34
N SER A 43 2.07 6.94 24.43
CA SER A 43 0.75 7.55 24.58
C SER A 43 -0.07 7.33 23.30
N VAL A 44 -1.38 7.53 23.41
CA VAL A 44 -2.27 7.46 22.25
C VAL A 44 -3.12 8.72 22.14
N GLU A 45 -3.30 9.18 20.92
CA GLU A 45 -4.12 10.35 20.59
C GLU A 45 -4.83 10.15 19.26
N LYS A 46 -5.99 10.76 19.08
CA LYS A 46 -6.74 10.66 17.83
C LYS A 46 -5.91 11.25 16.68
N ASN A 47 -5.82 10.51 15.57
CA ASN A 47 -5.09 10.99 14.40
C ASN A 47 -5.83 12.17 13.76
N ARG A 48 -5.13 13.28 13.54
CA ARG A 48 -5.71 14.51 13.00
C ARG A 48 -6.27 14.40 11.58
N TYR A 49 -5.67 13.54 10.75
CA TYR A 49 -5.93 13.50 9.31
C TYR A 49 -6.85 12.36 8.92
N ILE A 50 -6.72 11.22 9.61
CA ILE A 50 -7.51 10.00 9.33
C ILE A 50 -8.25 9.47 10.55
N GLY A 51 -8.26 10.21 11.66
CA GLY A 51 -8.93 9.79 12.89
C GLY A 51 -10.45 9.78 12.76
N ASP A 52 -11.03 10.78 12.09
CA ASP A 52 -12.49 10.84 11.89
C ASP A 52 -12.93 9.87 10.79
N SER A 53 -12.27 9.90 9.64
CA SER A 53 -12.59 9.05 8.49
C SER A 53 -12.37 7.57 8.80
N LEU A 54 -11.26 7.19 9.43
CA LEU A 54 -10.87 5.79 9.66
C LEU A 54 -10.89 5.35 11.14
N GLY A 55 -11.27 6.22 12.08
CA GLY A 55 -11.38 5.85 13.50
C GLY A 55 -10.03 5.67 14.19
N VAL A 56 -8.98 6.23 13.60
CA VAL A 56 -7.59 5.94 13.96
C VAL A 56 -7.08 6.79 15.12
N TYR A 57 -6.39 6.13 16.05
CA TYR A 57 -5.58 6.78 17.08
C TYR A 57 -4.10 6.49 16.82
N ASN A 58 -3.24 7.51 16.81
CA ASN A 58 -1.80 7.35 16.74
C ASN A 58 -1.26 6.72 18.02
N ILE A 59 -0.29 5.81 17.88
CA ILE A 59 0.61 5.43 18.97
C ILE A 59 1.84 6.32 18.88
N LEU A 60 1.99 7.23 19.85
CA LEU A 60 3.18 8.05 19.98
C LEU A 60 4.19 7.30 20.84
N VAL A 61 5.44 7.19 20.37
CA VAL A 61 6.54 6.52 21.07
C VAL A 61 7.66 7.52 21.30
N GLY A 62 8.16 7.56 22.53
CA GLY A 62 9.28 8.40 22.93
C GLY A 62 8.85 9.84 23.20
N ASN A 63 9.77 10.78 22.98
CA ASN A 63 9.51 12.20 23.13
C ASN A 63 8.49 12.69 22.09
N PRO A 64 7.29 13.17 22.50
CA PRO A 64 6.29 13.66 21.55
C PRO A 64 6.82 14.80 20.67
N ALA A 65 7.73 15.64 21.17
CA ALA A 65 8.32 16.73 20.37
C ALA A 65 9.18 16.25 19.19
N GLU A 66 9.61 14.98 19.20
CA GLU A 66 10.34 14.34 18.10
C GLU A 66 9.46 13.39 17.26
N ASN A 67 8.16 13.35 17.56
CA ASN A 67 7.20 12.52 16.85
C ASN A 67 6.62 13.28 15.65
N ALA A 68 6.69 12.69 14.46
CA ALA A 68 6.21 13.31 13.22
C ALA A 68 4.69 13.56 13.20
N HIS A 69 3.93 12.88 14.05
CA HIS A 69 2.48 12.97 14.13
C HIS A 69 1.97 13.84 15.28
N TYR A 70 2.86 14.30 16.16
CA TYR A 70 2.49 15.14 17.31
C TYR A 70 2.59 16.63 16.97
N ASP A 71 1.60 17.40 17.40
CA ASP A 71 1.58 18.86 17.29
C ASP A 71 1.12 19.45 18.62
N VAL A 72 2.01 20.17 19.31
CA VAL A 72 1.74 20.77 20.62
C VAL A 72 0.58 21.79 20.58
N ASN A 73 0.32 22.37 19.40
CA ASN A 73 -0.76 23.32 19.20
C ASN A 73 -2.06 22.63 18.76
N ALA A 74 -2.02 21.33 18.47
CA ALA A 74 -3.20 20.55 18.15
C ALA A 74 -3.82 20.01 19.45
N HIS A 75 -5.08 20.37 19.71
CA HIS A 75 -5.86 19.79 20.80
C HIS A 75 -6.43 18.42 20.40
N ALA A 76 -5.55 17.46 20.07
CA ALA A 76 -5.96 16.11 19.73
C ALA A 76 -6.60 15.41 20.94
N GLU A 77 -7.67 14.66 20.69
CA GLU A 77 -8.34 13.85 21.70
C GLU A 77 -7.38 12.78 22.23
N LYS A 78 -7.07 12.81 23.52
CA LYS A 78 -6.24 11.79 24.16
C LYS A 78 -7.05 10.50 24.33
N GLY A 79 -6.42 9.37 24.07
CA GLY A 79 -7.02 8.05 24.29
C GLY A 79 -6.27 7.23 25.34
N THR A 80 -6.77 6.02 25.56
CA THR A 80 -6.06 4.94 26.24
C THR A 80 -6.14 3.68 25.40
N PHE A 81 -5.23 2.74 25.63
CA PHE A 81 -5.30 1.43 24.98
C PHE A 81 -6.52 0.64 25.45
N ASP A 82 -7.36 0.22 24.51
CA ASP A 82 -8.41 -0.77 24.73
C ASP A 82 -7.84 -2.16 24.48
N THR A 83 -7.63 -2.92 25.56
CA THR A 83 -7.09 -4.28 25.49
C THR A 83 -8.12 -5.31 25.05
N GLU A 84 -9.38 -4.95 24.83
CA GLU A 84 -10.44 -5.83 24.34
C GLU A 84 -10.72 -5.61 22.85
N LYS A 85 -10.97 -4.36 22.45
CA LYS A 85 -11.34 -3.96 21.08
C LYS A 85 -10.21 -3.31 20.29
N GLY A 86 -9.07 -3.04 20.92
CA GLY A 86 -7.91 -2.48 20.25
C GLY A 86 -7.30 -3.42 19.22
N ILE A 87 -6.86 -2.85 18.10
CA ILE A 87 -6.03 -3.52 17.10
C ILE A 87 -4.96 -2.57 16.59
N ILE A 88 -3.72 -3.01 16.53
CA ILE A 88 -2.60 -2.19 16.07
C ILE A 88 -2.39 -2.42 14.58
N VAL A 89 -2.37 -1.33 13.80
CA VAL A 89 -1.99 -1.34 12.40
C VAL A 89 -0.57 -0.75 12.29
N GLY A 90 0.41 -1.65 12.23
CA GLY A 90 1.83 -1.32 12.15
C GLY A 90 2.28 -1.11 10.71
N ASN A 91 2.91 0.03 10.43
CA ASN A 91 3.24 0.44 9.06
C ASN A 91 4.56 1.21 8.97
N ILE A 92 4.96 1.48 7.72
CA ILE A 92 6.13 2.29 7.35
C ILE A 92 5.84 3.05 6.04
N ARG A 93 6.63 4.10 5.80
CA ARG A 93 6.73 4.78 4.51
C ARG A 93 7.85 4.19 3.65
N MET A 94 7.46 3.42 2.63
CA MET A 94 8.28 3.09 1.45
C MET A 94 7.44 3.27 0.18
N GLY A 95 7.02 4.51 -0.07
CA GLY A 95 6.00 4.86 -1.06
C GLY A 95 4.59 4.93 -0.45
N PHE A 96 3.57 5.02 -1.30
CA PHE A 96 2.17 5.19 -0.88
C PHE A 96 1.45 3.86 -0.57
N GLY A 97 1.94 2.74 -1.10
CA GLY A 97 1.28 1.44 -1.06
C GLY A 97 1.03 0.90 0.36
N HIS A 98 2.05 0.91 1.22
CA HIS A 98 1.92 0.38 2.58
C HIS A 98 0.94 1.18 3.44
N TYR A 99 0.93 2.52 3.32
CA TYR A 99 -0.09 3.34 3.98
C TYR A 99 -1.49 3.05 3.46
N ARG A 100 -1.65 2.84 2.15
CA ARG A 100 -2.95 2.46 1.57
C ARG A 100 -3.47 1.13 2.14
N ILE A 101 -2.63 0.11 2.22
CA ILE A 101 -3.01 -1.18 2.85
C ILE A 101 -3.33 -0.98 4.33
N SER A 102 -2.60 -0.12 5.03
CA SER A 102 -2.86 0.22 6.43
C SER A 102 -4.19 0.92 6.63
N MET A 103 -4.55 1.83 5.73
CA MET A 103 -5.85 2.49 5.72
C MET A 103 -6.98 1.48 5.49
N ALA A 104 -6.78 0.51 4.58
CA ALA A 104 -7.76 -0.57 4.37
C ALA A 104 -7.98 -1.41 5.65
N MET A 105 -6.91 -1.75 6.37
CA MET A 105 -7.02 -2.47 7.65
C MET A 105 -7.72 -1.65 8.73
N ALA A 106 -7.39 -0.37 8.84
CA ALA A 106 -8.02 0.54 9.80
C ALA A 106 -9.51 0.75 9.50
N SER A 107 -9.84 0.96 8.22
CA SER A 107 -11.20 1.08 7.71
C SER A 107 -12.04 -0.15 8.05
N ALA A 108 -11.54 -1.36 7.73
CA ALA A 108 -12.22 -2.61 8.05
C ALA A 108 -12.39 -2.80 9.57
N ALA A 109 -11.34 -2.53 10.35
CA ALA A 109 -11.39 -2.62 11.81
C ALA A 109 -12.46 -1.70 12.42
N LYS A 110 -12.51 -0.43 11.99
CA LYS A 110 -13.55 0.53 12.41
C LYS A 110 -14.94 0.02 12.05
N ALA A 111 -15.15 -0.45 10.81
CA ALA A 111 -16.44 -0.95 10.36
C ALA A 111 -16.91 -2.19 11.16
N MET A 112 -15.97 -2.98 11.69
CA MET A 112 -16.24 -4.12 12.56
C MET A 112 -16.42 -3.74 14.04
N GLY A 113 -16.31 -2.46 14.39
CA GLY A 113 -16.46 -1.97 15.77
C GLY A 113 -15.20 -2.08 16.64
N TYR A 114 -14.03 -2.25 16.03
CA TYR A 114 -12.73 -2.23 16.71
C TYR A 114 -12.10 -0.84 16.68
N THR A 115 -11.11 -0.63 17.56
CA THR A 115 -10.36 0.63 17.65
C THR A 115 -8.99 0.45 17.01
N PRO A 116 -8.76 0.98 15.79
CA PRO A 116 -7.46 0.88 15.13
C PRO A 116 -6.45 1.88 15.72
N TYR A 117 -5.32 1.34 16.20
CA TYR A 117 -4.16 2.09 16.66
C TYR A 117 -3.07 2.11 15.59
N TRP A 118 -2.69 3.29 15.14
CA TRP A 118 -1.70 3.49 14.09
C TRP A 118 -0.29 3.51 14.64
N MET A 119 0.51 2.52 14.26
CA MET A 119 1.89 2.38 14.68
C MET A 119 2.82 2.60 13.49
N ASP A 120 3.07 3.86 13.18
CA ASP A 120 3.94 4.28 12.08
C ASP A 120 5.39 4.37 12.55
N LEU A 121 6.20 3.37 12.19
CA LEU A 121 7.59 3.29 12.64
C LEU A 121 8.49 4.38 12.02
N ASN A 122 8.00 5.14 11.03
CA ASN A 122 8.72 6.30 10.50
C ASN A 122 8.52 7.55 11.36
N SER A 123 7.59 7.54 12.32
CA SER A 123 7.22 8.74 13.07
C SER A 123 8.05 8.98 14.34
N TYR A 124 8.91 8.04 14.76
CA TYR A 124 9.62 8.08 16.04
C TYR A 124 11.07 8.57 15.89
N GLY A 125 11.27 9.85 15.56
CA GLY A 125 12.53 10.42 15.05
C GLY A 125 13.80 10.06 15.84
N GLU A 126 13.74 10.03 17.17
CA GLU A 126 14.90 9.67 18.01
C GLU A 126 15.33 8.21 17.88
N THR A 127 14.43 7.32 17.46
CA THR A 127 14.63 5.87 17.58
C THR A 127 15.55 5.31 16.50
N THR A 128 16.31 4.27 16.86
CA THR A 128 17.08 3.43 15.95
C THR A 128 16.17 2.81 14.89
N SER A 129 14.94 2.47 15.26
CA SER A 129 13.92 1.96 14.33
C SER A 129 13.71 2.91 13.16
N THR A 130 13.33 4.16 13.45
CA THR A 130 13.07 5.18 12.43
C THR A 130 14.31 5.49 11.58
N LYS A 131 15.50 5.56 12.21
CA LYS A 131 16.76 5.80 11.49
C LYS A 131 17.11 4.68 10.51
N VAL A 132 16.90 3.41 10.90
CA VAL A 132 17.11 2.25 10.02
C VAL A 132 16.15 2.30 8.83
N ILE A 133 14.86 2.51 9.09
CA ILE A 133 13.81 2.54 8.07
C ILE A 133 14.05 3.70 7.09
N GLY A 134 14.34 4.90 7.62
CA GLY A 134 14.64 6.08 6.81
C GLY A 134 15.81 5.84 5.85
N ALA A 135 16.92 5.29 6.35
CA ALA A 135 18.08 5.00 5.51
C ALA A 135 17.80 3.95 4.41
N GLN A 136 16.93 2.97 4.68
CA GLN A 136 16.53 1.97 3.69
C GLN A 136 15.59 2.56 2.64
N ASN A 137 14.66 3.41 3.06
CA ASN A 137 13.78 4.15 2.15
C ASN A 137 14.56 5.09 1.22
N ASP A 138 15.57 5.80 1.74
CA ASP A 138 16.44 6.65 0.94
C ASP A 138 17.21 5.85 -0.12
N LEU A 139 17.73 4.68 0.28
CA LEU A 139 18.46 3.78 -0.62
C LEU A 139 17.55 3.21 -1.72
N TYR A 140 16.34 2.78 -1.37
CA TYR A 140 15.35 2.31 -2.34
C TYR A 140 14.95 3.43 -3.31
N SER A 141 14.65 4.62 -2.79
CA SER A 141 14.29 5.80 -3.58
C SER A 141 15.40 6.20 -4.55
N LEU A 142 16.66 6.15 -4.10
CA LEU A 142 17.82 6.39 -4.96
C LEU A 142 17.91 5.32 -6.06
N GLY A 143 17.80 4.03 -5.71
CA GLY A 143 17.85 2.94 -6.69
C GLY A 143 16.72 3.01 -7.72
N SER A 144 15.51 3.37 -7.31
CA SER A 144 14.37 3.57 -8.21
C SER A 144 14.57 4.76 -9.16
N ARG A 145 15.21 5.85 -8.72
CA ARG A 145 15.58 6.94 -9.65
C ARG A 145 16.65 6.50 -10.66
N LEU A 146 17.64 5.72 -10.20
CA LEU A 146 18.71 5.20 -11.04
C LEU A 146 18.21 4.15 -12.04
N SER A 147 17.10 3.45 -11.77
CA SER A 147 16.51 2.46 -12.69
C SER A 147 15.95 3.07 -13.98
N LYS A 148 15.88 4.40 -14.09
CA LYS A 148 15.66 5.09 -15.38
C LYS A 148 16.78 4.80 -16.39
N ASN A 149 18.00 4.51 -15.91
CA ASN A 149 19.10 4.08 -16.76
C ASN A 149 18.92 2.59 -17.14
N PRO A 150 18.79 2.24 -18.44
CA PRO A 150 18.53 0.85 -18.86
C PRO A 150 19.59 -0.16 -18.45
N ILE A 151 20.86 0.25 -18.38
CA ILE A 151 21.99 -0.62 -18.00
C ILE A 151 21.93 -0.92 -16.51
N PHE A 152 21.79 0.12 -15.67
CA PHE A 152 21.62 -0.05 -14.23
C PHE A 152 20.37 -0.88 -13.91
N ASN A 153 19.27 -0.63 -14.63
CA ASN A 153 18.04 -1.38 -14.46
C ASN A 153 18.24 -2.87 -14.72
N LYS A 154 18.82 -3.21 -15.88
CA LYS A 154 19.03 -4.60 -16.30
C LYS A 154 20.04 -5.35 -15.43
N LEU A 155 21.12 -4.69 -15.00
CA LEU A 155 22.24 -5.35 -14.32
C LEU A 155 22.14 -5.33 -12.79
N VAL A 156 21.42 -4.38 -12.20
CA VAL A 156 21.41 -4.18 -10.74
C VAL A 156 20.00 -4.16 -10.18
N TRP A 157 19.13 -3.28 -10.69
CA TRP A 157 17.81 -3.06 -10.10
C TRP A 157 16.89 -4.28 -10.25
N GLU A 158 16.75 -4.82 -11.46
CA GLU A 158 15.88 -5.97 -11.71
C GLU A 158 16.39 -7.26 -11.04
N PRO A 159 17.67 -7.64 -11.12
CA PRO A 159 18.17 -8.83 -10.42
C PRO A 159 17.97 -8.75 -8.90
N MET A 160 18.18 -7.57 -8.30
CA MET A 160 17.95 -7.36 -6.86
C MET A 160 16.46 -7.49 -6.51
N ASN A 161 15.59 -6.81 -7.23
CA ASN A 161 14.15 -6.79 -6.96
C ASN A 161 13.45 -8.11 -7.26
N TYR A 162 13.99 -8.94 -8.15
CA TYR A 162 13.35 -10.19 -8.56
C TYR A 162 13.90 -11.42 -7.84
N GLU A 163 15.23 -11.53 -7.73
CA GLU A 163 15.91 -12.70 -7.14
C GLU A 163 16.62 -12.36 -5.81
N GLY A 164 17.17 -11.16 -5.66
CA GLY A 164 17.86 -10.74 -4.44
C GLY A 164 16.94 -10.75 -3.21
N PHE A 165 15.80 -10.07 -3.30
CA PHE A 165 14.76 -10.03 -2.26
C PHE A 165 14.00 -11.35 -2.10
N ARG A 166 14.09 -12.25 -3.07
CA ARG A 166 13.45 -13.57 -3.01
C ARG A 166 14.16 -14.52 -2.04
N ALA A 167 15.45 -14.35 -1.79
CA ALA A 167 16.24 -15.34 -1.07
C ALA A 167 16.02 -15.33 0.47
N LEU A 168 15.84 -16.52 1.08
CA LEU A 168 15.80 -16.68 2.55
C LEU A 168 17.05 -16.13 3.24
N SER A 169 18.20 -16.16 2.57
CA SER A 169 19.43 -15.58 3.11
C SER A 169 19.37 -14.05 3.24
N TYR A 170 18.55 -13.38 2.42
CA TYR A 170 18.25 -11.96 2.57
C TYR A 170 17.39 -11.76 3.83
N ASN A 171 16.29 -12.52 3.94
CA ASN A 171 15.40 -12.45 5.09
C ASN A 171 16.11 -12.72 6.42
N ALA A 172 17.06 -13.65 6.46
CA ALA A 172 17.86 -13.91 7.67
C ALA A 172 18.60 -12.66 8.17
N ALA A 173 19.13 -11.83 7.26
CA ALA A 173 19.77 -10.57 7.62
C ALA A 173 18.75 -9.50 8.03
N ASP A 174 17.64 -9.43 7.30
CA ASP A 174 16.54 -8.51 7.58
C ASP A 174 15.96 -8.74 8.99
N GLN A 175 15.57 -9.98 9.29
CA GLN A 175 15.12 -10.43 10.62
C GLN A 175 16.10 -10.07 11.73
N LYS A 176 17.40 -10.25 11.50
CA LYS A 176 18.43 -9.96 12.51
C LYS A 176 18.55 -8.45 12.75
N ASN A 177 18.37 -7.63 11.72
CA ASN A 177 18.37 -6.19 11.86
C ASN A 177 17.08 -5.68 12.54
N ALA A 178 15.93 -6.31 12.29
CA ALA A 178 14.65 -5.92 12.88
C ALA A 178 14.60 -6.07 14.42
N GLU A 179 15.51 -6.85 15.02
CA GLU A 179 15.72 -6.87 16.47
C GLU A 179 16.01 -5.44 17.05
N LEU A 180 16.57 -4.53 16.23
CA LEU A 180 16.83 -3.14 16.60
C LEU A 180 15.57 -2.26 16.60
N MET A 181 14.48 -2.73 15.98
CA MET A 181 13.21 -2.03 15.89
C MET A 181 12.28 -2.41 17.05
N ALA A 182 12.49 -3.56 17.69
CA ALA A 182 11.66 -4.06 18.80
C ALA A 182 11.43 -3.09 19.98
N PRO A 183 12.38 -2.21 20.38
CA PRO A 183 12.18 -1.31 21.52
C PRO A 183 10.94 -0.41 21.45
N VAL A 184 10.48 -0.05 20.25
CA VAL A 184 9.30 0.84 20.07
C VAL A 184 7.99 0.18 20.50
N TYR A 185 7.96 -1.15 20.57
CA TYR A 185 6.80 -1.92 21.07
C TYR A 185 6.90 -2.20 22.57
N ARG A 186 7.98 -1.83 23.27
CA ARG A 186 8.25 -2.27 24.65
C ARG A 186 7.07 -2.04 25.59
N ASN A 187 6.57 -0.80 25.61
CA ASN A 187 5.50 -0.36 26.50
C ASN A 187 4.11 -0.41 25.85
N VAL A 188 4.00 -1.06 24.69
CA VAL A 188 2.70 -1.37 24.07
C VAL A 188 2.13 -2.65 24.70
N PRO A 189 0.84 -2.69 25.08
CA PRO A 189 0.20 -3.88 25.68
C PRO A 189 0.30 -5.11 24.77
N LYS A 190 0.88 -6.21 25.27
CA LYS A 190 1.28 -7.38 24.46
C LYS A 190 0.13 -8.24 23.95
N ASP A 191 -1.05 -8.04 24.52
CA ASP A 191 -2.30 -8.73 24.25
C ASP A 191 -3.16 -8.04 23.20
N ILE A 192 -2.79 -6.83 22.76
CA ILE A 192 -3.40 -6.18 21.61
C ILE A 192 -2.83 -6.79 20.32
N PRO A 193 -3.67 -7.29 19.39
CA PRO A 193 -3.18 -7.84 18.14
C PRO A 193 -2.52 -6.79 17.25
N VAL A 194 -1.49 -7.21 16.51
CA VAL A 194 -0.75 -6.37 15.56
C VAL A 194 -0.96 -6.91 14.15
N ILE A 195 -1.42 -6.06 13.24
CA ILE A 195 -1.36 -6.25 11.80
C ILE A 195 -0.21 -5.41 11.26
N GLY A 196 0.88 -6.04 10.86
CA GLY A 196 1.96 -5.40 10.11
C GLY A 196 1.62 -5.37 8.63
N THR A 197 1.48 -4.18 8.04
CA THR A 197 1.23 -3.99 6.59
C THR A 197 2.52 -3.85 5.77
N HIS A 198 3.63 -4.06 6.46
CA HIS A 198 4.94 -4.36 5.93
C HIS A 198 5.62 -5.33 6.89
N VAL A 199 6.64 -6.03 6.41
CA VAL A 199 7.35 -7.06 7.18
C VAL A 199 8.02 -6.49 8.44
N TRP A 200 8.60 -5.28 8.38
CA TRP A 200 9.37 -4.71 9.48
C TRP A 200 8.53 -4.43 10.74
N PRO A 201 7.35 -3.79 10.66
CA PRO A 201 6.42 -3.73 11.79
C PRO A 201 6.10 -5.11 12.40
N ALA A 202 5.84 -6.12 11.56
CA ALA A 202 5.55 -7.47 12.04
C ALA A 202 6.77 -8.11 12.74
N GLN A 203 7.97 -8.02 12.14
CA GLN A 203 9.20 -8.53 12.73
C GLN A 203 9.53 -7.83 14.06
N ALA A 204 9.41 -6.50 14.09
CA ALA A 204 9.63 -5.70 15.30
C ALA A 204 8.67 -6.12 16.42
N ALA A 205 7.38 -6.28 16.11
CA ALA A 205 6.35 -6.74 17.04
C ALA A 205 6.66 -8.14 17.59
N VAL A 206 7.02 -9.09 16.71
CA VAL A 206 7.41 -10.46 17.10
C VAL A 206 8.64 -10.45 18.01
N HIS A 207 9.69 -9.69 17.67
CA HIS A 207 10.90 -9.59 18.48
C HIS A 207 10.65 -8.90 19.83
N ALA A 208 9.66 -8.00 19.89
CA ALA A 208 9.23 -7.32 21.10
C ALA A 208 8.27 -8.13 21.98
N GLY A 209 7.92 -9.35 21.57
CA GLY A 209 7.07 -10.27 22.33
C GLY A 209 5.58 -9.97 22.26
N MET A 210 5.10 -9.29 21.21
CA MET A 210 3.66 -9.19 20.93
C MET A 210 3.09 -10.59 20.70
N LYS A 211 1.95 -10.93 21.33
CA LYS A 211 1.41 -12.29 21.34
C LYS A 211 0.73 -12.68 20.03
N TYR A 212 0.05 -11.72 19.39
CA TYR A 212 -0.79 -11.95 18.23
C TYR A 212 -0.31 -11.05 17.11
N VAL A 213 0.47 -11.60 16.17
CA VAL A 213 1.03 -10.83 15.05
C VAL A 213 0.60 -11.44 13.73
N VAL A 214 -0.06 -10.63 12.92
CA VAL A 214 -0.39 -10.91 11.53
C VAL A 214 0.49 -10.04 10.62
N ASN A 215 1.11 -10.64 9.63
CA ASN A 215 1.91 -9.96 8.62
C ASN A 215 1.15 -9.97 7.28
N ALA A 216 0.58 -8.82 6.91
CA ALA A 216 -0.14 -8.64 5.66
C ALA A 216 0.85 -8.37 4.51
N ILE A 217 1.05 -9.39 3.66
CA ILE A 217 2.02 -9.30 2.57
C ILE A 217 1.46 -8.42 1.43
N PRO A 218 2.14 -7.31 1.07
CA PRO A 218 1.61 -6.33 0.13
C PRO A 218 1.71 -6.75 -1.35
N ASP A 219 2.61 -7.69 -1.68
CA ASP A 219 3.02 -8.02 -3.06
C ASP A 219 2.43 -9.36 -3.54
N ASN A 220 2.27 -9.50 -4.86
CA ASN A 220 1.86 -10.74 -5.51
C ASN A 220 3.04 -11.63 -5.95
N TRP A 221 4.28 -11.14 -5.87
CA TRP A 221 5.48 -11.96 -6.09
C TRP A 221 6.02 -12.55 -4.77
N PRO A 222 6.10 -13.89 -4.63
CA PRO A 222 6.65 -14.53 -3.44
C PRO A 222 8.12 -14.19 -3.22
N MET A 223 8.38 -13.34 -2.22
CA MET A 223 9.72 -12.89 -1.86
C MET A 223 9.98 -13.09 -0.37
N ALA A 224 11.13 -13.68 -0.03
CA ALA A 224 11.51 -13.85 1.37
C ALA A 224 11.63 -12.51 2.13
N LEU A 225 11.88 -11.40 1.43
CA LEU A 225 11.81 -10.05 2.03
C LEU A 225 10.52 -9.87 2.85
N HIS A 226 9.38 -10.36 2.39
CA HIS A 226 8.09 -10.15 3.07
C HIS A 226 7.84 -11.11 4.25
N LEU A 227 8.78 -11.97 4.61
CA LEU A 227 8.58 -12.99 5.64
C LEU A 227 8.93 -12.52 7.05
N SER A 228 8.04 -12.82 8.00
CA SER A 228 8.22 -12.58 9.43
C SER A 228 7.98 -13.87 10.21
N GLU A 229 9.03 -14.69 10.37
CA GLU A 229 9.04 -15.87 11.24
C GLU A 229 8.42 -15.56 12.61
N GLY A 230 7.46 -16.37 13.05
CA GLY A 230 6.73 -16.14 14.31
C GLY A 230 5.46 -15.30 14.19
N SER A 231 5.08 -14.88 12.99
CA SER A 231 3.76 -14.28 12.70
C SER A 231 2.92 -15.18 11.78
N VAL A 232 1.61 -14.93 11.73
CA VAL A 232 0.73 -15.50 10.71
C VAL A 232 0.73 -14.58 9.50
N HIS A 233 0.93 -15.13 8.31
CA HIS A 233 1.01 -14.34 7.08
C HIS A 233 -0.33 -14.36 6.37
N THR A 234 -0.72 -13.22 5.81
CA THR A 234 -1.91 -13.12 4.95
C THR A 234 -1.50 -12.76 3.53
N ILE A 235 -2.21 -13.33 2.55
CA ILE A 235 -1.90 -13.25 1.12
C ILE A 235 -3.13 -12.89 0.31
N GLN A 236 -2.95 -12.04 -0.71
CA GLN A 236 -4.02 -11.51 -1.54
C GLN A 236 -4.42 -12.41 -2.73
N CYS A 237 -3.51 -13.27 -3.23
CA CYS A 237 -3.75 -14.06 -4.45
C CYS A 237 -3.29 -15.53 -4.30
N HIS A 238 -3.94 -16.44 -5.04
CA HIS A 238 -3.63 -17.87 -4.99
C HIS A 238 -2.23 -18.23 -5.51
N ASN A 239 -1.76 -17.59 -6.59
CA ASN A 239 -0.40 -17.81 -7.11
C ASN A 239 0.66 -17.48 -6.04
N SER A 240 0.52 -16.32 -5.40
CA SER A 240 1.40 -15.91 -4.31
C SER A 240 1.30 -16.87 -3.11
N TYR A 241 0.08 -17.29 -2.75
CA TYR A 241 -0.15 -18.25 -1.67
C TYR A 241 0.62 -19.55 -1.90
N MET A 242 0.51 -20.14 -3.09
CA MET A 242 1.24 -21.37 -3.41
C MET A 242 2.75 -21.17 -3.36
N GLY A 243 3.25 -20.05 -3.89
CA GLY A 243 4.66 -19.75 -3.88
C GLY A 243 5.24 -19.54 -2.48
N TYR A 244 4.53 -18.85 -1.58
CA TYR A 244 4.93 -18.74 -0.17
C TYR A 244 4.78 -20.08 0.56
N ARG A 245 3.69 -20.82 0.34
CA ARG A 245 3.40 -22.10 0.99
C ARG A 245 4.55 -23.09 0.88
N ILE A 246 5.25 -23.11 -0.27
CA ILE A 246 6.41 -23.97 -0.52
C ILE A 246 7.76 -23.22 -0.51
N LEU A 247 7.76 -21.92 -0.21
CA LEU A 247 8.93 -21.04 -0.27
C LEU A 247 9.67 -21.14 -1.62
N ASN A 248 8.91 -21.09 -2.70
CA ASN A 248 9.35 -21.40 -4.06
C ASN A 248 10.52 -20.52 -4.51
N GLY A 249 11.65 -21.14 -4.86
CA GLY A 249 12.87 -20.48 -5.34
C GLY A 249 13.59 -19.60 -4.31
N MET A 250 13.15 -19.58 -3.05
CA MET A 250 13.79 -18.76 -2.01
C MET A 250 15.13 -19.33 -1.51
N ASN A 251 15.53 -20.50 -2.00
CA ASN A 251 16.82 -21.14 -1.68
C ASN A 251 17.53 -21.67 -2.95
N LYS A 252 17.41 -20.92 -4.05
CA LYS A 252 17.96 -21.28 -5.37
C LYS A 252 17.46 -22.68 -5.76
N ASP A 253 18.39 -23.59 -6.08
CA ASP A 253 18.10 -24.94 -6.57
C ASP A 253 17.68 -25.91 -5.45
N LYS A 254 17.72 -25.49 -4.18
CA LYS A 254 17.33 -26.34 -3.06
C LYS A 254 15.83 -26.24 -2.78
N VAL A 255 15.18 -27.38 -2.67
CA VAL A 255 13.79 -27.48 -2.22
C VAL A 255 13.70 -27.13 -0.73
N ASN A 256 12.86 -26.16 -0.41
CA ASN A 256 12.60 -25.76 0.96
C ASN A 256 11.53 -26.65 1.61
N LYS A 257 11.59 -26.76 2.93
CA LYS A 257 10.44 -27.23 3.71
C LYS A 257 9.30 -26.22 3.54
N PRO A 258 8.08 -26.70 3.35
CA PRO A 258 6.94 -25.83 3.17
C PRO A 258 6.58 -25.15 4.50
N MET A 259 5.97 -23.96 4.46
CA MET A 259 5.59 -23.21 5.65
C MET A 259 4.63 -24.03 6.55
N PRO A 260 4.63 -23.88 7.88
CA PRO A 260 3.60 -24.46 8.75
C PRO A 260 2.18 -24.08 8.28
N SER A 261 1.20 -24.99 8.39
CA SER A 261 -0.16 -24.78 7.87
C SER A 261 -0.92 -23.62 8.52
N ASP A 262 -0.58 -23.30 9.76
CA ASP A 262 -1.14 -22.21 10.57
C ASP A 262 -0.39 -20.88 10.39
N SER A 263 0.67 -20.86 9.57
CA SER A 263 1.52 -19.67 9.39
C SER A 263 1.21 -18.85 8.14
N LEU A 264 0.28 -19.30 7.28
CA LEU A 264 -0.07 -18.67 6.01
C LEU A 264 -1.55 -18.84 5.67
N VAL A 265 -2.25 -17.74 5.41
CA VAL A 265 -3.69 -17.69 5.13
C VAL A 265 -3.94 -16.89 3.85
N TYR A 266 -4.74 -17.43 2.94
CA TYR A 266 -5.29 -16.66 1.82
C TYR A 266 -6.50 -15.86 2.30
N THR A 267 -6.47 -14.55 2.10
CA THR A 267 -7.53 -13.63 2.55
C THR A 267 -8.25 -12.96 1.40
N GLY A 268 -7.64 -12.86 0.22
CA GLY A 268 -8.11 -11.95 -0.83
C GLY A 268 -7.54 -10.54 -0.67
N HIS A 269 -8.02 -9.62 -1.49
CA HIS A 269 -7.47 -8.28 -1.66
C HIS A 269 -7.73 -7.38 -0.45
N TYR A 270 -6.74 -6.58 -0.07
CA TYR A 270 -6.84 -5.66 1.07
C TYR A 270 -7.52 -4.36 0.67
N ILE A 271 -8.86 -4.33 0.74
CA ILE A 271 -9.68 -3.20 0.32
C ILE A 271 -10.42 -2.58 1.51
N ASP A 272 -10.48 -1.25 1.52
CA ASP A 272 -11.17 -0.44 2.51
C ASP A 272 -12.69 -0.74 2.53
N HIS A 273 -13.33 -0.64 3.70
CA HIS A 273 -14.78 -0.86 3.88
C HIS A 273 -15.60 -0.06 2.89
N GLU A 274 -15.30 1.23 2.74
CA GLU A 274 -16.07 2.19 1.94
C GLU A 274 -16.11 1.76 0.47
N LEU A 275 -14.99 1.24 -0.05
CA LEU A 275 -14.90 0.73 -1.41
C LEU A 275 -15.64 -0.61 -1.54
N VAL A 276 -15.42 -1.56 -0.62
CA VAL A 276 -16.10 -2.88 -0.66
C VAL A 276 -17.62 -2.73 -0.63
N GLN A 277 -18.15 -1.89 0.26
CA GLN A 277 -19.59 -1.62 0.33
C GLN A 277 -20.09 -0.92 -0.94
N GLY A 278 -19.31 0.01 -1.49
CA GLY A 278 -19.66 0.79 -2.68
C GLY A 278 -19.69 0.01 -3.99
N ILE A 279 -18.96 -1.12 -4.12
CA ILE A 279 -18.72 -1.83 -5.39
C ILE A 279 -19.95 -1.90 -6.31
N GLU A 280 -21.08 -2.39 -5.83
CA GLU A 280 -22.25 -2.62 -6.70
C GLU A 280 -22.86 -1.31 -7.20
N ALA A 281 -23.02 -0.33 -6.31
CA ALA A 281 -23.55 0.99 -6.66
C ALA A 281 -22.58 1.74 -7.58
N ASP A 282 -21.30 1.70 -7.26
CA ASP A 282 -20.25 2.39 -8.01
C ASP A 282 -20.10 1.77 -9.41
N CYS A 283 -20.07 0.44 -9.55
CA CYS A 283 -20.04 -0.25 -10.85
C CYS A 283 -21.30 0.01 -11.68
N ALA A 284 -22.48 0.01 -11.07
CA ALA A 284 -23.71 0.36 -11.76
C ALA A 284 -23.69 1.82 -12.26
N ALA A 285 -23.09 2.74 -11.50
CA ALA A 285 -22.91 4.12 -11.94
C ALA A 285 -21.96 4.26 -13.13
N ARG A 286 -20.85 3.49 -13.16
CA ARG A 286 -19.92 3.45 -14.31
C ARG A 286 -20.60 2.98 -15.58
N ILE A 287 -21.38 1.90 -15.49
CA ILE A 287 -22.14 1.34 -16.62
C ILE A 287 -23.14 2.38 -17.13
N ARG A 288 -23.96 2.96 -16.24
CA ARG A 288 -24.93 3.99 -16.64
C ARG A 288 -24.28 5.20 -17.30
N ARG A 289 -23.15 5.68 -16.79
CA ARG A 289 -22.41 6.79 -17.41
C ARG A 289 -22.02 6.45 -18.86
N LYS A 290 -21.50 5.25 -19.09
CA LYS A 290 -21.13 4.79 -20.42
C LYS A 290 -22.35 4.68 -21.34
N GLU A 291 -23.43 4.06 -20.88
CA GLU A 291 -24.68 3.89 -21.65
C GLU A 291 -25.34 5.23 -22.02
N ASN A 292 -25.24 6.23 -21.14
CA ASN A 292 -25.78 7.57 -21.37
C ASN A 292 -24.87 8.48 -22.21
N GLY A 293 -23.67 8.03 -22.57
CA GLY A 293 -22.67 8.88 -23.24
C GLY A 293 -22.19 10.05 -22.38
N GLU A 294 -22.22 9.91 -21.06
CA GLU A 294 -21.69 10.90 -20.12
C GLU A 294 -20.14 10.92 -20.16
N PRO A 295 -19.49 12.01 -19.73
CA PRO A 295 -18.04 12.07 -19.71
C PRO A 295 -17.43 10.89 -18.92
N MET A 296 -16.58 10.12 -19.59
CA MET A 296 -15.85 9.02 -18.95
C MET A 296 -14.75 9.59 -18.05
N ARG A 297 -14.71 9.14 -16.80
CA ARG A 297 -13.87 9.69 -15.73
C ARG A 297 -12.62 8.83 -15.56
N PHE A 298 -11.47 9.36 -15.92
CA PHE A 298 -10.18 8.69 -15.72
C PHE A 298 -9.50 9.23 -14.46
N LEU A 299 -9.00 8.34 -13.60
CA LEU A 299 -8.19 8.71 -12.44
C LEU A 299 -6.72 8.35 -12.71
N LEU A 300 -5.87 9.37 -12.83
CA LEU A 300 -4.42 9.23 -12.91
C LEU A 300 -3.83 9.31 -11.50
N THR A 301 -3.23 8.22 -11.04
CA THR A 301 -2.53 8.19 -9.74
C THR A 301 -1.04 8.23 -9.97
N ILE A 302 -0.40 9.37 -9.73
CA ILE A 302 1.04 9.48 -9.92
C ILE A 302 1.73 8.90 -8.69
N GLY A 303 2.33 7.72 -8.86
CA GLY A 303 3.12 7.05 -7.82
C GLY A 303 4.60 7.45 -7.89
N GLY A 304 5.16 7.91 -6.76
CA GLY A 304 6.58 8.22 -6.63
C GLY A 304 7.04 9.51 -7.32
N ALA A 305 8.34 9.81 -7.21
CA ALA A 305 8.97 11.09 -7.59
C ALA A 305 9.06 11.34 -9.12
N GLY A 306 7.96 11.18 -9.87
CA GLY A 306 7.87 11.56 -11.29
C GLY A 306 8.57 10.60 -12.27
N ALA A 307 8.64 9.30 -11.96
CA ALA A 307 9.21 8.31 -12.87
C ALA A 307 8.34 8.03 -14.11
N GLN A 308 7.08 8.45 -14.09
CA GLN A 308 6.06 8.17 -15.11
C GLN A 308 5.47 9.47 -15.69
N LYS A 309 6.17 10.60 -15.57
CA LYS A 309 5.65 11.90 -16.01
C LYS A 309 5.31 11.88 -17.51
N GLU A 310 6.19 11.29 -18.31
CA GLU A 310 6.10 11.28 -19.76
C GLU A 310 4.86 10.52 -20.25
N ILE A 311 4.51 9.39 -19.63
CA ILE A 311 3.31 8.63 -19.98
C ILE A 311 2.04 9.37 -19.55
N PHE A 312 2.03 10.01 -18.37
CA PHE A 312 0.88 10.82 -17.95
C PHE A 312 0.67 12.02 -18.86
N ALA A 313 1.74 12.69 -19.28
CA ALA A 313 1.63 13.80 -20.22
C ALA A 313 1.05 13.34 -21.57
N ALA A 314 1.46 12.17 -22.07
CA ALA A 314 0.90 11.60 -23.30
C ALA A 314 -0.59 11.27 -23.14
N ILE A 315 -1.00 10.67 -22.02
CA ILE A 315 -2.41 10.38 -21.72
C ILE A 315 -3.24 11.66 -21.69
N ILE A 316 -2.77 12.70 -20.99
CA ILE A 316 -3.49 13.97 -20.87
C ILE A 316 -3.63 14.62 -22.25
N LYS A 317 -2.55 14.70 -23.04
CA LYS A 317 -2.59 15.24 -24.42
C LYS A 317 -3.60 14.51 -25.29
N PHE A 318 -3.67 13.18 -25.18
CA PHE A 318 -4.64 12.38 -25.91
C PHE A 318 -6.09 12.65 -25.46
N LEU A 319 -6.34 12.80 -24.16
CA LEU A 319 -7.68 13.03 -23.62
C LEU A 319 -8.18 14.47 -23.77
N LEU A 320 -7.32 15.47 -23.95
CA LEU A 320 -7.70 16.89 -24.04
C LEU A 320 -8.84 17.17 -25.06
N PRO A 321 -8.78 16.67 -26.31
CA PRO A 321 -9.88 16.85 -27.27
C PRO A 321 -11.20 16.24 -26.82
N TYR A 322 -11.17 15.14 -26.05
CA TYR A 322 -12.37 14.51 -25.49
C TYR A 322 -12.89 15.29 -24.28
N ILE A 323 -11.99 15.90 -23.50
CA ILE A 323 -12.35 16.78 -22.39
C ILE A 323 -13.05 18.05 -22.90
N GLU A 324 -12.50 18.67 -23.96
CA GLU A 324 -13.11 19.83 -24.63
C GLU A 324 -14.54 19.52 -25.13
N LYS A 325 -14.74 18.32 -25.67
CA LYS A 325 -16.04 17.83 -26.14
C LYS A 325 -16.95 17.27 -25.03
N LYS A 326 -16.53 17.34 -23.77
CA LYS A 326 -17.25 16.78 -22.60
C LYS A 326 -17.54 15.28 -22.72
N GLN A 327 -16.64 14.54 -23.36
CA GLN A 327 -16.67 13.09 -23.49
C GLN A 327 -15.74 12.38 -22.49
N ALA A 328 -14.80 13.13 -21.90
CA ALA A 328 -13.93 12.63 -20.84
C ALA A 328 -13.78 13.68 -19.72
N ALA A 329 -13.52 13.20 -18.51
CA ALA A 329 -13.10 13.99 -17.37
C ALA A 329 -11.87 13.33 -16.73
N LEU A 330 -11.02 14.13 -16.10
CA LEU A 330 -9.75 13.64 -15.56
C LEU A 330 -9.61 14.00 -14.09
N TYR A 331 -9.30 13.03 -13.25
CA TYR A 331 -8.82 13.24 -11.89
C TYR A 331 -7.32 12.98 -11.88
N VAL A 332 -6.52 13.94 -11.42
CA VAL A 332 -5.06 13.80 -11.37
C VAL A 332 -4.62 13.96 -9.93
N ASN A 333 -4.36 12.84 -9.25
CA ASN A 333 -3.76 12.87 -7.93
C ASN A 333 -2.23 12.78 -8.04
N VAL A 334 -1.55 13.86 -7.69
CA VAL A 334 -0.07 13.94 -7.67
C VAL A 334 0.54 13.63 -6.30
N GLY A 335 -0.28 13.16 -5.35
CA GLY A 335 0.15 12.81 -4.00
C GLY A 335 0.67 14.03 -3.25
N ASP A 336 1.85 13.89 -2.63
CA ASP A 336 2.57 14.98 -1.95
C ASP A 336 3.57 15.73 -2.87
N TYR A 337 3.55 15.46 -4.18
CA TYR A 337 4.50 16.01 -5.17
C TYR A 337 3.93 17.14 -6.04
N ARG A 338 3.75 18.34 -5.46
CA ARG A 338 3.24 19.53 -6.17
C ARG A 338 4.02 19.86 -7.45
N ASN A 339 5.33 19.68 -7.41
CA ASN A 339 6.23 19.92 -8.53
C ASN A 339 5.89 19.07 -9.77
N VAL A 340 5.25 17.90 -9.59
CA VAL A 340 4.82 17.08 -10.73
C VAL A 340 3.64 17.73 -11.45
N TRP A 341 2.68 18.28 -10.71
CA TRP A 341 1.56 19.02 -11.30
C TRP A 341 2.05 20.25 -12.07
N GLU A 342 2.92 21.05 -11.45
CA GLU A 342 3.53 22.23 -12.08
C GLU A 342 4.28 21.86 -13.38
N ALA A 343 5.00 20.73 -13.36
CA ALA A 343 5.71 20.23 -14.52
C ALA A 343 4.78 19.70 -15.63
N LEU A 344 3.58 19.20 -15.29
CA LEU A 344 2.55 18.83 -16.27
C LEU A 344 1.94 20.09 -16.91
N LEU A 345 1.58 21.10 -16.12
CA LEU A 345 1.07 22.38 -16.62
C LEU A 345 2.07 23.13 -17.52
N ALA A 346 3.36 22.99 -17.24
CA ALA A 346 4.41 23.57 -18.07
C ALA A 346 4.56 22.83 -19.41
N GLU A 347 4.39 21.51 -19.41
CA GLU A 347 4.52 20.66 -20.60
C GLU A 347 3.25 20.64 -21.47
N ILE A 348 2.10 20.93 -20.88
CA ILE A 348 0.78 20.92 -21.52
C ILE A 348 0.02 22.19 -21.10
N PRO A 349 0.42 23.38 -21.60
CA PRO A 349 -0.20 24.64 -21.20
C PRO A 349 -1.73 24.67 -21.37
N GLU A 350 -2.27 23.93 -22.34
CA GLU A 350 -3.69 23.80 -22.64
C GLU A 350 -4.50 23.21 -21.48
N MET A 351 -3.87 22.44 -20.58
CA MET A 351 -4.53 21.92 -19.37
C MET A 351 -5.12 23.04 -18.53
N LYS A 352 -4.48 24.22 -18.48
CA LYS A 352 -4.92 25.34 -17.63
C LYS A 352 -6.32 25.82 -17.97
N ASN A 353 -6.77 25.64 -19.20
CA ASN A 353 -8.10 26.05 -19.65
C ASN A 353 -9.22 25.17 -19.06
N TYR A 354 -8.88 23.97 -18.58
CA TYR A 354 -9.83 22.96 -18.12
C TYR A 354 -9.58 22.52 -16.67
N ALA A 355 -8.51 23.01 -16.04
CA ALA A 355 -8.07 22.54 -14.74
C ALA A 355 -8.74 23.28 -13.57
N THR A 356 -9.23 22.50 -12.61
CA THR A 356 -9.64 22.96 -11.27
C THR A 356 -8.71 22.31 -10.23
N GLU A 357 -8.13 23.12 -9.35
CA GLU A 357 -7.18 22.65 -8.33
C GLU A 357 -7.88 22.50 -6.97
N HIS A 358 -7.77 21.30 -6.39
CA HIS A 358 -8.25 20.94 -5.05
C HIS A 358 -7.07 20.73 -4.10
N PHE A 359 -6.24 21.76 -3.95
CA PHE A 359 -4.91 21.65 -3.33
C PHE A 359 -4.90 22.00 -1.85
N ASP A 360 -4.40 21.08 -1.02
CA ASP A 360 -4.18 21.23 0.43
C ASP A 360 -5.45 21.69 1.20
N ARG A 361 -6.61 21.29 0.66
CA ARG A 361 -7.93 21.54 1.24
C ARG A 361 -8.67 20.20 1.33
N TRP A 362 -8.46 19.49 2.42
CA TRP A 362 -9.02 18.16 2.59
C TRP A 362 -10.55 18.13 2.49
N ALA A 363 -11.23 19.07 3.15
CA ALA A 363 -12.69 19.20 3.07
C ALA A 363 -13.21 19.42 1.64
N ASP A 364 -12.45 20.11 0.77
CA ASP A 364 -12.79 20.28 -0.65
C ASP A 364 -12.62 18.96 -1.43
N THR A 365 -11.59 18.18 -1.12
CA THR A 365 -11.41 16.83 -1.67
C THR A 365 -12.56 15.89 -1.26
N GLU A 366 -12.94 15.90 0.02
CA GLU A 366 -14.08 15.11 0.52
C GLU A 366 -15.39 15.55 -0.12
N ALA A 367 -15.64 16.86 -0.19
CA ALA A 367 -16.83 17.41 -0.83
C ALA A 367 -16.89 17.06 -2.32
N PHE A 368 -15.77 17.16 -3.04
CA PHE A 368 -15.69 16.75 -4.44
C PHE A 368 -15.98 15.25 -4.60
N ALA A 369 -15.33 14.40 -3.79
CA ALA A 369 -15.51 12.95 -3.88
C ALA A 369 -16.96 12.55 -3.62
N GLN A 370 -17.60 13.14 -2.61
CA GLN A 370 -19.01 12.92 -2.30
C GLN A 370 -19.93 13.43 -3.42
N LYS A 371 -19.68 14.66 -3.91
CA LYS A 371 -20.43 15.26 -5.02
C LYS A 371 -20.37 14.41 -6.28
N ALA A 372 -19.20 13.87 -6.60
CA ALA A 372 -18.98 13.05 -7.80
C ALA A 372 -19.72 11.70 -7.78
N LEU A 373 -20.24 11.27 -6.61
CA LEU A 373 -21.09 10.08 -6.49
C LEU A 373 -22.57 10.38 -6.81
N ASP A 374 -23.01 11.64 -6.77
CA ASP A 374 -24.36 12.01 -7.17
C ASP A 374 -24.48 11.96 -8.70
N GLY A 375 -25.36 11.10 -9.20
CA GLY A 375 -25.63 10.96 -10.64
C GLY A 375 -26.21 12.21 -11.31
N LYS A 376 -26.63 13.21 -10.54
CA LYS A 376 -27.07 14.51 -11.07
C LYS A 376 -25.91 15.46 -11.35
N GLU A 377 -24.76 15.21 -10.75
CA GLU A 377 -23.61 16.10 -10.83
C GLU A 377 -22.77 15.79 -12.06
N LYS A 378 -22.64 16.80 -12.91
CA LYS A 378 -21.81 16.73 -14.11
C LYS A 378 -20.38 17.05 -13.72
N ILE A 379 -19.53 16.03 -13.82
CA ILE A 379 -18.09 16.18 -13.60
C ILE A 379 -17.42 16.28 -14.97
N GLU A 380 -16.85 17.45 -15.25
CA GLU A 380 -16.25 17.83 -16.53
C GLU A 380 -14.88 18.46 -16.28
N GLY A 381 -13.99 18.44 -17.27
CA GLY A 381 -12.67 19.06 -17.15
C GLY A 381 -11.63 18.20 -16.45
N ILE A 382 -10.60 18.86 -15.93
CA ILE A 382 -9.46 18.24 -15.23
C ILE A 382 -9.50 18.70 -13.77
N HIS A 383 -9.49 17.75 -12.83
CA HIS A 383 -9.44 18.02 -11.39
C HIS A 383 -8.09 17.57 -10.84
N GLY A 384 -7.27 18.53 -10.42
CA GLY A 384 -5.96 18.28 -9.81
C GLY A 384 -6.07 18.15 -8.30
N PHE A 385 -5.44 17.12 -7.72
CA PHE A 385 -5.36 16.89 -6.28
C PHE A 385 -3.92 16.79 -5.81
N TRP A 386 -3.60 17.55 -4.77
CA TRP A 386 -2.32 17.54 -4.07
C TRP A 386 -2.57 17.87 -2.61
N HIS A 387 -1.91 17.18 -1.70
CA HIS A 387 -1.95 17.47 -0.27
C HIS A 387 -0.54 17.40 0.30
N LYS A 388 -0.19 18.37 1.14
CA LYS A 388 1.11 18.35 1.82
C LYS A 388 1.18 17.20 2.81
N ASN A 389 0.04 16.88 3.46
CA ASN A 389 -0.04 15.73 4.34
C ASN A 389 -0.09 14.43 3.55
N ILE A 390 0.77 13.48 3.93
CA ILE A 390 0.91 12.21 3.23
C ILE A 390 -0.33 11.31 3.36
N PHE A 391 -1.05 11.35 4.48
CA PHE A 391 -2.23 10.52 4.68
C PHE A 391 -3.39 10.98 3.80
N GLU A 392 -3.63 12.29 3.75
CA GLU A 392 -4.60 12.91 2.84
C GLU A 392 -4.22 12.65 1.37
N ALA A 393 -2.94 12.83 1.01
CA ALA A 393 -2.43 12.55 -0.33
C ALA A 393 -2.70 11.10 -0.79
N VAL A 394 -2.48 10.13 0.11
CA VAL A 394 -2.72 8.70 -0.17
C VAL A 394 -4.22 8.39 -0.21
N TYR A 395 -4.98 8.85 0.78
CA TYR A 395 -6.40 8.52 0.96
C TYR A 395 -7.30 9.21 -0.08
N CYS A 396 -6.89 10.36 -0.60
CA CYS A 396 -7.53 11.04 -1.74
C CYS A 396 -7.83 10.06 -2.89
N THR A 397 -6.86 9.23 -3.27
CA THR A 397 -7.05 8.20 -4.31
C THR A 397 -8.20 7.23 -3.98
N ASN A 398 -8.35 6.82 -2.71
CA ASN A 398 -9.43 5.90 -2.30
C ASN A 398 -10.81 6.55 -2.43
N LEU A 399 -10.92 7.82 -2.02
CA LEU A 399 -12.17 8.56 -2.16
C LEU A 399 -12.56 8.75 -3.63
N LEU A 400 -11.60 9.14 -4.47
CA LEU A 400 -11.81 9.37 -5.90
C LEU A 400 -12.08 8.08 -6.69
N MET A 401 -11.56 6.94 -6.24
CA MET A 401 -11.77 5.66 -6.91
C MET A 401 -13.24 5.28 -7.01
N ARG A 402 -14.09 5.71 -6.07
CA ARG A 402 -15.52 5.37 -6.08
C ARG A 402 -16.27 6.00 -7.25
N SER A 403 -15.88 7.21 -7.67
CA SER A 403 -16.57 7.97 -8.72
C SER A 403 -15.89 7.96 -10.08
N CYS A 404 -14.64 7.48 -10.18
CA CYS A 404 -13.96 7.30 -11.47
C CYS A 404 -14.46 6.05 -12.21
N ASP A 405 -14.34 6.05 -13.54
CA ASP A 405 -14.68 4.92 -14.40
C ASP A 405 -13.48 4.00 -14.63
N VAL A 406 -12.31 4.60 -14.87
CA VAL A 406 -11.06 3.88 -15.13
C VAL A 406 -9.93 4.44 -14.27
N LEU A 407 -9.28 3.56 -13.51
CA LEU A 407 -8.04 3.87 -12.79
C LEU A 407 -6.84 3.61 -13.69
N VAL A 408 -6.03 4.64 -13.95
CA VAL A 408 -4.77 4.51 -14.68
C VAL A 408 -3.62 4.46 -13.69
N THR A 409 -2.95 3.33 -13.61
CA THR A 409 -1.95 3.09 -12.56
C THR A 409 -0.90 2.05 -12.96
N LYS A 410 0.21 2.00 -12.22
CA LYS A 410 1.17 0.88 -12.33
C LYS A 410 0.60 -0.37 -11.64
N PRO A 411 0.97 -1.59 -12.07
CA PRO A 411 0.41 -2.84 -11.54
C PRO A 411 0.98 -3.24 -10.17
N SER A 412 0.89 -2.34 -9.21
CA SER A 412 1.42 -2.50 -7.85
C SER A 412 0.29 -2.69 -6.85
N GLU A 413 0.29 -1.98 -5.72
CA GLU A 413 -0.72 -2.12 -4.67
C GLU A 413 -2.13 -1.73 -5.14
N LEU A 414 -2.24 -0.84 -6.13
CA LEU A 414 -3.52 -0.48 -6.75
C LEU A 414 -4.07 -1.55 -7.72
N ALA A 415 -3.29 -2.58 -8.06
CA ALA A 415 -3.77 -3.66 -8.93
C ALA A 415 -4.91 -4.48 -8.30
N PHE A 416 -5.04 -4.44 -6.97
CA PHE A 416 -6.04 -5.22 -6.24
C PHE A 416 -7.38 -4.50 -6.07
N TYR A 417 -7.44 -3.19 -6.38
CA TYR A 417 -8.62 -2.36 -6.11
C TYR A 417 -9.78 -2.65 -7.07
N PRO A 418 -11.05 -2.69 -6.57
CA PRO A 418 -12.23 -3.10 -7.34
C PRO A 418 -12.77 -1.98 -8.24
N VAL A 419 -11.93 -1.54 -9.18
CA VAL A 419 -12.24 -0.52 -10.19
C VAL A 419 -11.69 -1.00 -11.53
N PRO A 420 -12.31 -0.73 -12.69
CA PRO A 420 -11.69 -1.01 -13.97
C PRO A 420 -10.32 -0.33 -14.08
N LYS A 421 -9.27 -1.07 -14.44
CA LYS A 421 -7.88 -0.58 -14.41
C LYS A 421 -7.23 -0.62 -15.77
N LEU A 422 -6.58 0.48 -16.16
CA LEU A 422 -5.60 0.54 -17.23
C LEU A 422 -4.20 0.52 -16.62
N PHE A 423 -3.43 -0.54 -16.90
CA PHE A 423 -2.07 -0.65 -16.39
C PHE A 423 -1.04 -0.01 -17.31
N ILE A 424 -0.34 1.00 -16.78
CA ILE A 424 0.86 1.56 -17.42
C ILE A 424 2.12 0.79 -16.97
N ARG A 425 3.22 1.03 -17.70
CA ARG A 425 4.51 0.38 -17.46
C ARG A 425 4.92 0.40 -15.98
N ARG A 426 5.30 -0.77 -15.48
CA ARG A 426 5.81 -0.99 -14.12
C ARG A 426 7.21 -0.40 -13.86
N VAL A 427 7.55 -0.22 -12.60
CA VAL A 427 8.88 0.22 -12.13
C VAL A 427 9.71 -0.97 -11.65
N GLY A 428 9.08 -1.89 -10.91
CA GLY A 428 9.70 -3.12 -10.42
C GLY A 428 9.31 -4.31 -11.29
N LYS A 429 10.24 -5.24 -11.57
CA LYS A 429 9.93 -6.44 -12.36
C LYS A 429 8.85 -7.31 -11.70
N HIS A 430 8.82 -7.38 -10.37
CA HIS A 430 7.81 -8.14 -9.61
C HIS A 430 6.38 -7.63 -9.82
N GLU A 431 6.19 -6.33 -10.11
CA GLU A 431 4.85 -5.74 -10.29
C GLU A 431 4.10 -6.31 -11.50
N MET A 432 4.76 -7.00 -12.45
CA MET A 432 4.04 -7.64 -13.58
C MET A 432 2.96 -8.62 -13.12
N TRP A 433 3.16 -9.24 -11.95
CA TRP A 433 2.23 -10.21 -11.37
C TRP A 433 0.92 -9.55 -10.90
N GLY A 434 0.93 -8.24 -10.61
CA GLY A 434 -0.29 -7.48 -10.34
C GLY A 434 -1.16 -7.34 -11.60
N ALA A 435 -0.55 -7.03 -12.75
CA ALA A 435 -1.26 -6.89 -14.03
C ALA A 435 -1.83 -8.24 -14.49
N ILE A 436 -1.03 -9.30 -14.41
CA ILE A 436 -1.46 -10.66 -14.79
C ILE A 436 -2.68 -11.08 -13.98
N HIS A 437 -2.60 -10.96 -12.64
CA HIS A 437 -3.71 -11.32 -11.76
C HIS A 437 -4.97 -10.50 -12.04
N SER A 438 -4.85 -9.18 -12.19
CA SER A 438 -5.99 -8.31 -12.48
C SER A 438 -6.65 -8.60 -13.84
N ALA A 439 -5.84 -8.95 -14.85
CA ALA A 439 -6.36 -9.40 -16.14
C ALA A 439 -7.07 -10.76 -16.03
N GLU A 440 -6.53 -11.71 -15.26
CA GLU A 440 -7.12 -13.03 -15.04
C GLU A 440 -8.46 -12.97 -14.29
N VAL A 441 -8.61 -12.06 -13.32
CA VAL A 441 -9.88 -11.82 -12.62
C VAL A 441 -10.81 -10.85 -13.37
N GLY A 442 -10.37 -10.34 -14.53
CA GLY A 442 -11.18 -9.57 -15.46
C GLY A 442 -11.51 -8.14 -15.04
N ASP A 443 -10.72 -7.54 -14.14
CA ASP A 443 -10.95 -6.18 -13.63
C ASP A 443 -9.87 -5.16 -14.01
N GLY A 444 -8.92 -5.56 -14.84
CA GLY A 444 -7.89 -4.68 -15.40
C GLY A 444 -7.34 -5.17 -16.74
N THR A 445 -6.62 -4.28 -17.42
CA THR A 445 -6.00 -4.57 -18.71
C THR A 445 -4.74 -5.44 -18.58
N LEU A 446 -4.16 -5.82 -19.71
CA LEU A 446 -2.75 -6.18 -19.74
C LEU A 446 -1.87 -4.95 -19.43
N GLU A 447 -0.61 -5.17 -19.07
CA GLU A 447 0.36 -4.08 -18.88
C GLU A 447 0.74 -3.43 -20.22
N CYS A 448 0.37 -2.16 -20.40
CA CYS A 448 0.81 -1.33 -21.52
C CYS A 448 2.24 -0.84 -21.28
N ARG A 449 3.19 -1.38 -22.04
CA ARG A 449 4.64 -1.10 -21.84
C ARG A 449 5.13 0.17 -22.52
N ASP A 450 4.32 0.77 -23.37
CA ASP A 450 4.64 1.99 -24.12
C ASP A 450 3.40 2.88 -24.34
N ILE A 451 3.64 4.07 -24.87
CA ILE A 451 2.60 5.09 -25.11
C ILE A 451 1.56 4.61 -26.15
N PRO A 452 1.94 4.08 -27.34
CA PRO A 452 0.97 3.61 -28.33
C PRO A 452 -0.05 2.59 -27.77
N HIS A 453 0.40 1.57 -27.05
CA HIS A 453 -0.51 0.58 -26.47
C HIS A 453 -1.37 1.18 -25.34
N THR A 454 -0.86 2.17 -24.61
CA THR A 454 -1.65 2.90 -23.61
C THR A 454 -2.78 3.69 -24.28
N ILE A 455 -2.48 4.38 -25.38
CA ILE A 455 -3.46 5.14 -26.17
C ILE A 455 -4.50 4.20 -26.78
N GLN A 456 -4.08 3.08 -27.36
CA GLN A 456 -5.00 2.06 -27.89
C GLN A 456 -6.00 1.59 -26.83
N MET A 457 -5.55 1.37 -25.59
CA MET A 457 -6.45 0.98 -24.50
C MET A 457 -7.41 2.11 -24.10
N LEU A 458 -6.95 3.37 -24.10
CA LEU A 458 -7.83 4.53 -23.85
C LEU A 458 -8.91 4.65 -24.94
N GLU A 459 -8.54 4.47 -26.21
CA GLU A 459 -9.48 4.43 -27.33
C GLU A 459 -10.52 3.33 -27.12
N LEU A 460 -10.09 2.13 -26.72
CA LEU A 460 -11.01 1.03 -26.45
C LEU A 460 -12.00 1.37 -25.33
N PHE A 461 -11.55 1.95 -24.22
CA PHE A 461 -12.46 2.39 -23.16
C PHE A 461 -13.47 3.45 -23.65
N LEU A 462 -13.01 4.44 -24.43
CA LEU A 462 -13.85 5.51 -24.93
C LEU A 462 -14.87 5.03 -25.97
N GLN A 463 -14.47 4.13 -26.88
CA GLN A 463 -15.24 3.78 -28.08
C GLN A 463 -16.01 2.47 -27.97
N ASP A 464 -15.54 1.49 -27.20
CA ASP A 464 -16.23 0.20 -27.05
C ASP A 464 -17.31 0.27 -25.98
N ASP A 465 -18.51 -0.19 -26.31
CA ASP A 465 -19.68 -0.10 -25.42
C ASP A 465 -19.71 -1.19 -24.34
N THR A 466 -18.93 -2.25 -24.51
CA THR A 466 -18.96 -3.45 -23.66
C THR A 466 -17.78 -3.54 -22.70
N PHE A 467 -16.61 -3.03 -23.08
CA PHE A 467 -15.35 -3.27 -22.41
C PHE A 467 -15.34 -2.82 -20.95
N LEU A 468 -15.78 -1.57 -20.68
CA LEU A 468 -15.92 -1.05 -19.32
C LEU A 468 -16.98 -1.83 -18.51
N SER A 469 -18.10 -2.14 -19.16
CA SER A 469 -19.25 -2.80 -18.55
C SER A 469 -18.93 -4.23 -18.12
N ASP A 470 -18.16 -4.96 -18.92
CA ASP A 470 -17.70 -6.32 -18.60
C ASP A 470 -16.74 -6.32 -17.43
N MET A 471 -15.79 -5.38 -17.37
CA MET A 471 -14.94 -5.22 -16.18
C MET A 471 -15.77 -4.94 -14.93
N CYS A 472 -16.78 -4.07 -15.02
CA CYS A 472 -17.68 -3.79 -13.89
C CYS A 472 -18.46 -5.03 -13.44
N ARG A 473 -18.96 -5.85 -14.38
CA ARG A 473 -19.67 -7.11 -14.07
C ARG A 473 -18.74 -8.14 -13.43
N ASN A 474 -17.49 -8.23 -13.87
CA ASN A 474 -16.48 -9.08 -13.25
C ASN A 474 -16.19 -8.63 -11.82
N ILE A 475 -16.01 -7.33 -11.57
CA ILE A 475 -15.82 -6.79 -10.22
C ILE A 475 -17.00 -7.17 -9.29
N VAL A 476 -18.24 -7.01 -9.75
CA VAL A 476 -19.42 -7.41 -8.95
C VAL A 476 -19.43 -8.92 -8.69
N THR A 477 -19.05 -9.74 -9.68
CA THR A 477 -18.94 -11.21 -9.53
C THR A 477 -17.85 -11.58 -8.52
N ASN A 478 -16.68 -10.94 -8.60
CA ASN A 478 -15.57 -11.13 -7.70
C ASN A 478 -15.91 -10.72 -6.26
N LYS A 479 -16.72 -9.66 -6.07
CA LYS A 479 -17.28 -9.30 -4.75
C LYS A 479 -18.12 -10.43 -4.18
N LYS A 480 -19.02 -11.03 -4.96
CA LYS A 480 -19.86 -12.16 -4.50
C LYS A 480 -19.02 -13.38 -4.09
N ALA A 481 -17.86 -13.57 -4.72
CA ALA A 481 -16.90 -14.60 -4.34
C ALA A 481 -16.04 -14.23 -3.11
N GLY A 482 -16.20 -13.02 -2.56
CA GLY A 482 -15.44 -12.53 -1.40
C GLY A 482 -13.98 -12.19 -1.70
N LEU A 483 -13.64 -11.90 -2.96
CA LEU A 483 -12.27 -11.57 -3.38
C LEU A 483 -11.75 -10.31 -2.70
N TYR A 484 -12.62 -9.33 -2.47
CA TYR A 484 -12.25 -8.01 -1.94
C TYR A 484 -12.36 -7.90 -0.40
N ASP A 485 -12.67 -8.99 0.30
CA ASP A 485 -12.86 -9.02 1.76
C ASP A 485 -11.55 -9.19 2.55
N GLY A 486 -10.39 -9.04 1.90
CA GLY A 486 -9.11 -9.40 2.49
C GLY A 486 -8.81 -8.62 3.77
N ALA A 487 -9.11 -7.32 3.81
CA ALA A 487 -8.89 -6.51 5.02
C ALA A 487 -9.76 -7.00 6.20
N TYR A 488 -11.04 -7.33 5.96
CA TYR A 488 -11.91 -7.94 6.96
C TYR A 488 -11.34 -9.23 7.51
N LYS A 489 -10.99 -10.17 6.62
CA LYS A 489 -10.44 -11.48 6.98
C LYS A 489 -9.13 -11.36 7.75
N VAL A 490 -8.31 -10.35 7.47
CA VAL A 490 -7.09 -10.04 8.24
C VAL A 490 -7.41 -9.57 9.65
N VAL A 491 -8.39 -8.68 9.82
CA VAL A 491 -8.84 -8.20 11.14
C VAL A 491 -9.47 -9.34 11.95
N GLU A 492 -10.32 -10.14 11.33
CA GLU A 492 -10.90 -11.35 11.94
C GLU A 492 -9.82 -12.33 12.40
N LEU A 493 -8.80 -12.56 11.56
CA LEU A 493 -7.67 -13.42 11.91
C LEU A 493 -6.91 -12.87 13.12
N ALA A 494 -6.55 -11.58 13.11
CA ALA A 494 -5.80 -10.96 14.20
C ALA A 494 -6.55 -11.03 15.54
N MET A 495 -7.85 -10.72 15.53
CA MET A 495 -8.71 -10.81 16.73
C MET A 495 -9.00 -12.27 17.12
N GLY A 496 -9.11 -13.18 16.14
CA GLY A 496 -9.29 -14.61 16.38
C GLY A 496 -8.10 -15.27 17.05
N LEU A 497 -6.86 -14.85 16.73
CA LEU A 497 -5.65 -15.33 17.41
C LEU A 497 -5.67 -15.02 18.92
N LYS A 498 -6.20 -13.85 19.29
CA LYS A 498 -6.38 -13.44 20.68
C LYS A 498 -7.44 -14.28 21.40
N ASN A 499 -8.57 -14.52 20.75
CA ASN A 499 -9.68 -15.25 21.36
C ASN A 499 -9.41 -16.74 21.55
N LYS A 500 -8.56 -17.36 20.72
CA LYS A 500 -8.15 -18.77 20.85
C LYS A 500 -7.20 -19.04 22.03
N GLN A 501 -6.59 -18.00 22.61
CA GLN A 501 -5.65 -18.11 23.73
C GLN A 501 -6.21 -17.58 25.06
N LYS A 502 -7.45 -17.07 25.07
CA LYS A 502 -8.26 -16.91 26.29
C LYS A 502 -8.88 -18.27 26.63
#